data_AF-A0A968XKS0-F1
#
_entry.id   AF-A0A968XKS0-F1
#
_cell.length_a   1.000
_cell.length_b   1.000
_cell.length_c   1.000
_cell.angle_alpha   90.00
_cell.angle_beta   90.00
_cell.angle_gamma   90.00
#
_symmetry.space_group_name_H-M   'P 1'
#
loop_
_entity.id
_entity.type
_entity.pdbx_description
1 polymer ?
#
loop_
_entity_poly.entity_id
_entity_poly.type
_entity_poly.pdbx_seq_one_letter_code
_entity_poly.pdbx_strand_id
1 'polypeptide(L)'
;MDNIADDGRREDARILLALFEKVTSLPPKMWGGTIIGFGCYHYRYESGREGDSMRCGFSPRKANMVVYLIGGYENPETGAKMDALRTGLGKHKTGKSCLYLGQLSSVDLDILAEMIRTDMAYMDAKYPR
;
A
#
# COMPACT_ATOMS: atom_id res chain seq x y z
N MET A 1 7.42 -16.33 -1.65
CA MET A 1 8.00 -15.27 -2.52
C MET A 1 8.80 -15.85 -3.69
N ASP A 2 8.81 -17.17 -3.81
CA ASP A 2 9.73 -17.92 -4.68
C ASP A 2 9.35 -17.87 -6.15
N ASN A 3 8.12 -17.45 -6.45
CA ASN A 3 7.62 -17.23 -7.80
C ASN A 3 8.08 -15.88 -8.41
N ILE A 4 8.82 -15.06 -7.65
CA ILE A 4 9.44 -13.83 -8.17
C ILE A 4 10.79 -14.20 -8.76
N ALA A 5 10.89 -14.23 -10.10
CA ALA A 5 12.10 -14.69 -10.79
C ALA A 5 13.30 -13.73 -10.66
N ASP A 6 13.04 -12.43 -10.50
CA ASP A 6 14.08 -11.41 -10.37
C ASP A 6 14.50 -11.27 -8.89
N ASP A 7 15.79 -11.48 -8.60
CA ASP A 7 16.29 -11.49 -7.22
C ASP A 7 16.23 -10.11 -6.57
N GLY A 8 16.49 -9.03 -7.31
CA GLY A 8 16.36 -7.66 -6.82
C GLY A 8 14.91 -7.35 -6.44
N ARG A 9 13.96 -7.82 -7.24
CA ARG A 9 12.53 -7.70 -6.96
C ARG A 9 12.09 -8.51 -5.75
N ARG A 10 12.68 -9.69 -5.57
CA ARG A 10 12.43 -10.53 -4.40
C ARG A 10 12.91 -9.83 -3.14
N GLU A 11 14.06 -9.16 -3.21
CA GLU A 11 14.58 -8.37 -2.09
C GLU A 11 13.73 -7.15 -1.79
N ASP A 12 13.35 -6.37 -2.81
CA ASP A 12 12.41 -5.25 -2.65
C ASP A 12 11.09 -5.72 -2.01
N ALA A 13 10.59 -6.90 -2.39
CA ALA A 13 9.39 -7.48 -1.79
C ALA A 13 9.56 -7.84 -0.31
N ARG A 14 10.75 -8.30 0.12
CA ARG A 14 11.04 -8.55 1.54
C ARG A 14 11.13 -7.25 2.33
N ILE A 15 11.74 -6.22 1.76
CA ILE A 15 11.81 -4.89 2.38
C ILE A 15 10.41 -4.33 2.61
N LEU A 16 9.53 -4.38 1.58
CA LEU A 16 8.15 -3.93 1.76
C LEU A 16 7.39 -4.81 2.77
N LEU A 17 7.57 -6.13 2.75
CA LEU A 17 6.91 -7.00 3.73
C LEU A 17 7.23 -6.55 5.16
N ALA A 18 8.52 -6.39 5.48
CA ALA A 18 8.96 -5.95 6.79
C ALA A 18 8.47 -4.54 7.14
N LEU A 19 8.47 -3.61 6.17
CA LEU A 19 7.99 -2.25 6.36
C LEU A 19 6.49 -2.22 6.71
N PHE A 20 5.66 -2.93 5.94
CA PHE A 20 4.23 -2.98 6.18
C PHE A 20 3.90 -3.70 7.49
N GLU A 21 4.55 -4.81 7.82
CA GLU A 21 4.38 -5.49 9.11
C GLU A 21 4.71 -4.54 10.28
N LYS A 22 5.84 -3.83 10.19
CA LYS A 22 6.25 -2.86 11.21
C LYS A 22 5.25 -1.72 11.38
N VAL A 23 4.80 -1.12 10.28
CA VAL A 23 3.93 0.06 10.32
C VAL A 23 2.50 -0.30 10.71
N THR A 24 1.97 -1.39 10.17
CA THR A 24 0.57 -1.79 10.39
C THR A 24 0.38 -2.59 11.67
N SER A 25 1.43 -3.27 12.16
CA SER A 25 1.34 -4.29 13.22
C SER A 25 0.33 -5.41 12.91
N LEU A 26 0.09 -5.68 11.63
CA LEU A 26 -0.83 -6.70 11.16
C LEU A 26 -0.08 -7.80 10.40
N PRO A 27 -0.53 -9.06 10.49
CA PRO A 27 0.05 -10.13 9.68
C PRO A 27 -0.33 -9.95 8.19
N PRO A 28 0.57 -10.31 7.27
CA PRO A 28 0.28 -10.30 5.84
C PRO A 28 -0.70 -11.40 5.46
N LYS A 29 -1.55 -11.14 4.46
CA LYS A 29 -2.43 -12.13 3.83
C LYS A 29 -2.35 -12.01 2.31
N MET A 30 -2.43 -13.14 1.60
CA MET A 30 -2.58 -13.11 0.14
C MET A 30 -3.99 -12.68 -0.25
N TRP A 31 -4.07 -11.66 -1.09
CA TRP A 31 -5.29 -11.18 -1.74
C TRP A 31 -5.22 -11.46 -3.24
N GLY A 32 -6.07 -12.38 -3.71
CA GLY A 32 -5.91 -12.95 -5.05
C GLY A 32 -4.57 -13.67 -5.22
N GLY A 33 -4.04 -13.69 -6.44
CA GLY A 33 -2.81 -14.43 -6.74
C GLY A 33 -1.49 -13.68 -6.53
N THR A 34 -1.53 -12.35 -6.33
CA THR A 34 -0.31 -11.51 -6.47
C THR A 34 -0.18 -10.39 -5.46
N ILE A 35 -1.18 -10.15 -4.61
CA ILE A 35 -1.17 -9.04 -3.66
C ILE A 35 -0.93 -9.58 -2.26
N ILE A 36 0.02 -8.96 -1.56
CA ILE A 36 0.26 -9.15 -0.13
C ILE A 36 -0.41 -7.97 0.57
N GLY A 37 -1.51 -8.25 1.27
CA GLY A 37 -2.36 -7.25 1.91
C GLY A 37 -2.35 -7.33 3.42
N PHE A 38 -2.70 -6.21 4.05
CA PHE A 38 -2.72 -6.02 5.50
C PHE A 38 -4.08 -5.48 5.93
N GLY A 39 -4.61 -6.09 6.99
CA GLY A 39 -5.96 -5.81 7.48
C GLY A 39 -7.05 -6.21 6.49
N CYS A 40 -8.28 -6.00 6.94
CA CYS A 40 -9.49 -6.20 6.15
C CYS A 40 -10.50 -5.11 6.51
N TYR A 41 -11.32 -4.71 5.55
CA TYR A 41 -12.49 -3.89 5.78
C TYR A 41 -13.61 -4.36 4.85
N HIS A 42 -14.85 -4.16 5.29
CA HIS A 42 -16.05 -4.42 4.50
C HIS A 42 -16.54 -3.10 3.90
N TYR A 43 -16.69 -3.04 2.58
CA TYR A 43 -17.25 -1.87 1.89
C TYR A 43 -18.68 -2.16 1.44
N ARG A 44 -19.51 -1.13 1.41
CA ARG A 44 -20.85 -1.19 0.80
C ARG A 44 -21.12 0.11 0.03
N TYR A 45 -21.44 -0.02 -1.24
CA TYR A 45 -21.85 1.09 -2.11
C TYR A 45 -23.35 1.34 -2.01
N GLU A 46 -23.79 2.55 -2.37
CA GLU A 46 -25.21 2.92 -2.44
C GLU A 46 -26.02 2.03 -3.38
N SER A 47 -25.39 1.47 -4.42
CA SER A 47 -25.99 0.51 -5.34
C SER A 47 -26.30 -0.86 -4.71
N GLY A 48 -25.92 -1.09 -3.45
CA GLY A 48 -26.05 -2.37 -2.75
C GLY A 48 -24.90 -3.35 -3.00
N ARG A 49 -23.93 -3.00 -3.85
CA ARG A 49 -22.71 -3.80 -4.03
C ARG A 49 -21.83 -3.69 -2.80
N GLU A 50 -21.45 -4.82 -2.21
CA GLU A 50 -20.56 -4.90 -1.06
C GLU A 50 -19.48 -5.96 -1.22
N GLY A 51 -18.58 -6.04 -0.25
CA GLY A 51 -17.52 -7.04 -0.21
C GLY A 51 -16.38 -6.65 0.71
N ASP A 52 -15.38 -7.53 0.76
CA ASP A 52 -14.21 -7.34 1.62
C ASP A 52 -12.97 -7.00 0.79
N SER A 53 -12.12 -6.14 1.35
CA SER A 53 -10.83 -5.81 0.76
C SER A 53 -9.78 -5.57 1.83
N MET A 54 -8.51 -5.61 1.45
CA MET A 54 -7.40 -5.24 2.33
C MET A 54 -7.40 -3.74 2.61
N ARG A 55 -6.87 -3.32 3.76
CA ARG A 55 -6.74 -1.89 4.08
C ARG A 55 -5.60 -1.24 3.31
N CYS A 56 -4.48 -1.94 3.21
CA CYS A 56 -3.33 -1.56 2.42
C CYS A 56 -2.56 -2.81 1.98
N GLY A 57 -1.57 -2.66 1.11
CA GLY A 57 -0.72 -3.77 0.71
C GLY A 57 0.18 -3.45 -0.47
N PHE A 58 0.83 -4.47 -1.01
CA PHE A 58 1.65 -4.32 -2.21
C PHE A 58 1.65 -5.57 -3.09
N SER A 59 2.07 -5.40 -4.33
CA SER A 59 2.23 -6.48 -5.30
C SER A 59 3.56 -6.34 -6.04
N PRO A 60 4.48 -7.33 -5.91
CA PRO A 60 5.70 -7.36 -6.70
C PRO A 60 5.38 -7.82 -8.13
N ARG A 61 5.22 -6.87 -9.06
CA ARG A 61 4.96 -7.16 -10.47
C ARG A 61 6.24 -7.14 -11.28
N LYS A 62 6.24 -7.75 -12.47
CA LYS A 62 7.41 -7.80 -13.37
C LYS A 62 8.06 -6.42 -13.60
N ALA A 63 7.25 -5.37 -13.80
CA ALA A 63 7.77 -4.02 -14.06
C ALA A 63 7.99 -3.19 -12.78
N ASN A 64 7.04 -3.19 -11.84
CA ASN A 64 7.03 -2.25 -10.70
C ASN A 64 6.56 -2.92 -9.40
N MET A 65 7.06 -2.42 -8.26
CA MET A 65 6.46 -2.67 -6.96
C MET A 65 5.22 -1.79 -6.87
N VAL A 66 4.04 -2.41 -6.87
CA VAL A 66 2.78 -1.66 -6.78
C VAL A 66 2.38 -1.60 -5.32
N VAL A 67 2.33 -0.41 -4.74
CA VAL A 67 1.86 -0.17 -3.37
C VAL A 67 0.43 0.34 -3.41
N TYR A 68 -0.45 -0.24 -2.61
CA TYR A 68 -1.87 0.10 -2.49
C TYR A 68 -2.13 0.81 -1.17
N LEU A 69 -2.62 2.05 -1.26
CA LEU A 69 -3.00 2.91 -0.14
C LEU A 69 -4.47 3.30 -0.37
N ILE A 70 -5.38 2.48 0.16
CA ILE A 70 -6.81 2.52 -0.17
C ILE A 70 -7.48 3.78 0.40
N GLY A 71 -7.15 4.13 1.64
CA GLY A 71 -7.64 5.31 2.34
C GLY A 71 -6.95 6.61 1.95
N GLY A 72 -5.75 6.54 1.37
CA GLY A 72 -4.86 7.69 1.17
C GLY A 72 -5.41 8.84 0.34
N TYR A 73 -6.46 8.60 -0.47
CA TYR A 73 -7.02 9.61 -1.39
C TYR A 73 -8.54 9.70 -1.32
N GLU A 74 -9.15 9.17 -0.27
CA GLU A 74 -10.61 9.09 -0.14
C GLU A 74 -11.24 10.37 0.42
N ASN A 75 -10.44 11.31 0.92
CA ASN A 75 -10.90 12.65 1.30
C ASN A 75 -9.82 13.72 1.00
N PRO A 76 -10.19 15.02 0.93
CA PRO A 76 -9.27 16.10 0.58
C PRO A 76 -8.09 16.29 1.56
N GLU A 77 -8.31 16.11 2.87
CA GLU A 77 -7.28 16.29 3.90
C GLU A 77 -6.19 15.21 3.81
N THR A 78 -6.61 13.93 3.78
CA THR A 78 -5.68 12.81 3.62
C THR A 78 -4.95 12.91 2.27
N GLY A 79 -5.66 13.28 1.20
CA GLY A 79 -5.09 13.48 -0.12
C GLY A 79 -4.00 14.55 -0.14
N ALA A 80 -4.24 15.71 0.48
CA ALA A 80 -3.25 16.77 0.59
C ALA A 80 -2.00 16.33 1.36
N LYS A 81 -2.17 15.56 2.45
CA LYS A 81 -1.05 14.99 3.21
C LYS A 81 -0.25 13.99 2.37
N MET A 82 -0.92 13.12 1.60
CA MET A 82 -0.24 12.19 0.68
C MET A 82 0.53 12.93 -0.42
N ASP A 83 -0.04 13.97 -0.99
CA ASP A 83 0.61 14.76 -2.04
C ASP A 83 1.86 15.49 -1.50
N ALA A 84 1.79 16.04 -0.29
CA ALA A 84 2.94 16.63 0.38
C ALA A 84 4.07 15.60 0.60
N LEU A 85 3.75 14.41 1.13
CA LEU A 85 4.73 13.34 1.36
C LEU A 85 5.41 12.88 0.06
N ARG A 86 4.64 12.82 -1.04
CA ARG A 86 5.15 12.36 -2.33
C ARG A 86 6.23 13.24 -2.93
N THR A 87 6.33 14.51 -2.53
CA THR A 87 7.39 15.40 -2.98
C THR A 87 8.79 14.89 -2.59
N GLY A 88 8.91 14.20 -1.46
CA GLY A 88 10.18 13.65 -0.97
C GLY A 88 10.35 12.15 -1.20
N LEU A 89 9.32 11.42 -1.64
CA LEU A 89 9.32 9.96 -1.72
C LEU A 89 10.39 9.37 -2.65
N GLY A 90 10.86 10.13 -3.65
CA GLY A 90 11.76 9.64 -4.69
C GLY A 90 11.01 9.20 -5.96
N LYS A 91 11.61 8.34 -6.79
CA LYS A 91 11.09 8.04 -8.13
C LYS A 91 9.86 7.14 -8.09
N HIS A 92 8.70 7.66 -8.49
CA HIS A 92 7.44 6.92 -8.47
C HIS A 92 6.47 7.37 -9.57
N LYS A 93 5.43 6.57 -9.84
CA LYS A 93 4.27 6.98 -10.64
C LYS A 93 2.95 6.85 -9.89
N THR A 94 2.04 7.72 -10.30
CA THR A 94 0.60 7.85 -9.99
C THR A 94 -0.34 6.70 -10.35
N GLY A 95 -1.12 6.16 -9.43
CA GLY A 95 -2.45 5.61 -9.72
C GLY A 95 -3.52 6.27 -8.85
N LYS A 96 -4.78 5.80 -8.95
CA LYS A 96 -5.90 6.35 -8.15
C LYS A 96 -5.71 6.13 -6.64
N SER A 97 -5.36 4.90 -6.27
CA SER A 97 -5.11 4.48 -4.87
C SER A 97 -3.82 3.67 -4.76
N CYS A 98 -2.90 3.87 -5.71
CA CYS A 98 -1.66 3.11 -5.76
C CYS A 98 -0.47 3.94 -6.22
N LEU A 99 0.71 3.49 -5.80
CA LEU A 99 2.01 3.97 -6.24
C LEU A 99 2.70 2.88 -7.03
N TYR A 100 3.36 3.24 -8.11
CA TYR A 100 4.24 2.35 -8.85
C TYR A 100 5.69 2.75 -8.57
N LEU A 101 6.40 1.90 -7.84
CA LEU A 101 7.79 2.09 -7.47
C LEU A 101 8.67 1.20 -8.34
N GLY A 102 9.83 1.72 -8.75
CA GLY A 102 10.85 0.95 -9.45
C GLY A 102 11.63 0.08 -8.48
N GLN A 103 12.95 0.31 -8.40
CA GLN A 103 13.80 -0.23 -7.33
C GLN A 103 13.62 0.59 -6.06
N LEU A 104 13.53 -0.06 -4.90
CA LEU A 104 13.35 0.65 -3.63
C LEU A 104 14.57 1.45 -3.19
N SER A 105 15.74 1.19 -3.74
CA SER A 105 16.93 2.03 -3.55
C SER A 105 16.74 3.49 -4.00
N SER A 106 15.72 3.76 -4.82
CA SER A 106 15.34 5.11 -5.26
C SER A 106 14.15 5.72 -4.51
N VAL A 107 13.74 5.08 -3.41
CA VAL A 107 12.56 5.42 -2.60
C VAL A 107 12.99 5.70 -1.16
N ASP A 108 12.50 6.79 -0.59
CA ASP A 108 12.63 7.08 0.84
C ASP A 108 11.65 6.21 1.63
N LEU A 109 12.18 5.24 2.39
CA LEU A 109 11.36 4.28 3.14
C LEU A 109 10.68 4.90 4.37
N ASP A 110 11.22 5.98 4.93
CA ASP A 110 10.60 6.66 6.07
C ASP A 110 9.38 7.46 5.62
N ILE A 111 9.48 8.11 4.45
CA ILE A 111 8.34 8.76 3.81
C ILE A 111 7.29 7.71 3.41
N LEU A 112 7.70 6.58 2.82
CA LEU A 112 6.75 5.51 2.50
C LEU A 112 6.06 4.98 3.76
N ALA A 113 6.78 4.85 4.87
CA ALA A 113 6.20 4.46 6.17
C ALA A 113 5.13 5.45 6.63
N GLU A 114 5.39 6.76 6.54
CA GLU A 114 4.43 7.80 6.93
C GLU A 114 3.20 7.82 6.02
N MET A 115 3.37 7.53 4.73
CA MET A 115 2.23 7.34 3.82
C MET A 115 1.39 6.14 4.23
N ILE A 116 1.99 4.99 4.59
CA ILE A 116 1.25 3.82 5.08
C ILE A 116 0.52 4.15 6.39
N ARG A 117 1.15 4.87 7.33
CA ARG A 117 0.48 5.32 8.58
C ARG A 117 -0.71 6.22 8.30
N THR A 118 -0.54 7.17 7.39
CA THR A 118 -1.59 8.12 7.00
C THR A 118 -2.79 7.40 6.38
N ASP A 119 -2.52 6.41 5.52
CA ASP A 119 -3.55 5.54 4.94
C ASP A 119 -4.31 4.76 6.03
N MET A 120 -3.56 4.10 6.92
CA MET A 120 -4.15 3.32 8.02
C MET A 120 -4.97 4.17 8.97
N ALA A 121 -4.52 5.39 9.30
CA ALA A 121 -5.27 6.29 10.17
C ALA A 121 -6.64 6.65 9.56
N TYR A 122 -6.70 6.92 8.26
CA TYR A 122 -7.98 7.14 7.58
C TYR A 122 -8.85 5.87 7.59
N MET A 123 -8.27 4.73 7.25
CA MET A 123 -9.00 3.46 7.21
C MET A 123 -9.57 3.10 8.58
N ASP A 124 -8.84 3.35 9.66
CA ASP A 124 -9.31 3.10 11.03
C ASP A 124 -10.42 4.07 11.46
N ALA A 125 -10.36 5.33 11.03
CA ALA A 125 -11.42 6.29 11.28
C ALA A 125 -12.72 5.95 10.52
N LYS A 126 -12.61 5.55 9.25
CA LYS A 126 -13.78 5.21 8.40
C LYS A 126 -14.34 3.83 8.69
N TYR A 127 -13.47 2.87 8.95
CA TYR A 127 -13.79 1.47 9.22
C TYR A 127 -13.09 1.06 10.52
N PRO A 128 -13.70 1.24 11.70
CA PRO A 128 -13.11 0.78 12.95
C PRO A 128 -12.83 -0.73 12.95
N ARG A 129 -11.77 -1.14 13.64
CA ARG A 129 -11.29 -2.53 13.75
C ARG A 129 -11.80 -3.21 15.01
#